data_AF-A0A7V5FN49-F1
#
_entry.id   AF-A0A7V5FN49-F1
#
_cell.length_a   1.000
_cell.length_b   1.000
_cell.length_c   1.000
_cell.angle_alpha   90.00
_cell.angle_beta   90.00
_cell.angle_gamma   90.00
#
_symmetry.space_group_name_H-M   'P 1'
#
loop_
_entity.id
_entity.type
_entity.pdbx_description
1 polymer ?
#
loop_
_entity_poly.entity_id
_entity_poly.type
_entity_poly.pdbx_seq_one_letter_code
_entity_poly.pdbx_strand_id
1 'polypeptide(L)' 'MNIIVILLKTLVFPGFLFLAFYALVAQWLDRKLFARMQNRVGPP' A
#
# COMPACT_ATOMS: atom_id res chain seq x y z
N MET A 1 -17.95 -24.58 6.00
CA MET A 1 -17.24 -23.39 5.46
C MET A 1 -15.82 -23.82 5.14
N ASN A 2 -15.40 -23.82 3.87
CA ASN A 2 -14.06 -24.28 3.50
C ASN A 2 -13.00 -23.23 3.88
N ILE A 3 -12.03 -23.62 4.71
CA ILE A 3 -10.97 -22.74 5.22
C ILE A 3 -10.19 -22.06 4.07
N ILE A 4 -9.94 -22.80 2.98
CA ILE A 4 -9.27 -22.29 1.78
C ILE A 4 -10.01 -21.08 1.19
N VAL A 5 -11.35 -21.12 1.17
CA VAL A 5 -12.18 -20.04 0.63
C VAL A 5 -12.13 -18.81 1.53
N ILE A 6 -12.04 -18.99 2.85
CA ILE A 6 -11.90 -17.89 3.81
C ILE A 6 -10.56 -17.19 3.59
N LEU A 7 -9.46 -17.94 3.52
CA LEU A 7 -8.12 -17.37 3.32
C LEU A 7 -8.03 -16.58 2.01
N LEU A 8 -8.58 -17.11 0.91
CA LEU A 8 -8.60 -16.41 -0.38
C LEU A 8 -9.40 -15.08 -0.30
N LYS A 9 -10.55 -15.08 0.39
CA LYS A 9 -11.34 -13.86 0.58
C LYS A 9 -10.59 -12.81 1.40
N THR A 10 -9.87 -13.22 2.45
CA THR A 10 -9.08 -12.31 3.30
C THR A 10 -7.81 -11.79 2.62
N LEU A 11 -7.24 -12.51 1.64
CA LEU A 11 -6.04 -12.07 0.94
C LEU A 11 -6.33 -11.10 -0.22
N VAL A 12 -7.41 -11.30 -0.98
CA VAL A 12 -7.59 -10.66 -2.29
C VAL A 12 -8.23 -9.26 -2.22
N PHE A 13 -9.43 -9.07 -1.63
CA PHE A 13 -10.06 -7.73 -1.56
C PHE A 13 -11.20 -7.65 -0.51
N PRO A 14 -11.31 -6.58 0.31
CA PRO A 14 -10.34 -5.50 0.57
C PRO A 14 -9.27 -5.99 1.57
N GLY A 15 -8.64 -7.10 1.21
CA GLY A 15 -7.80 -7.91 2.07
C GLY A 15 -6.36 -7.45 2.17
N PHE A 16 -5.50 -8.40 2.53
CA PHE A 16 -4.08 -8.16 2.75
C PHE A 16 -3.35 -7.59 1.53
N LEU A 17 -3.62 -8.09 0.31
CA LEU A 17 -2.94 -7.61 -0.90
C LEU A 17 -3.26 -6.13 -1.19
N PHE A 18 -4.51 -5.73 -0.98
CA PHE A 18 -4.92 -4.33 -1.12
C PHE A 18 -4.19 -3.44 -0.12
N LEU A 19 -4.18 -3.82 1.16
CA LEU A 19 -3.51 -3.05 2.22
C LEU A 19 -1.99 -2.98 2.00
N ALA A 20 -1.35 -4.08 1.59
CA ALA A 20 0.08 -4.12 1.31
C ALA A 20 0.44 -3.18 0.15
N PHE A 21 -0.32 -3.23 -0.95
CA PHE A 21 -0.11 -2.32 -2.08
C PHE A 21 -0.34 -0.86 -1.67
N TYR A 22 -1.43 -0.59 -0.95
CA TYR A 22 -1.75 0.74 -0.45
C TYR A 22 -0.66 1.30 0.46
N ALA A 23 -0.12 0.49 1.38
CA ALA A 23 0.97 0.91 2.26
C ALA A 23 2.23 1.31 1.49
N LEU A 24 2.60 0.56 0.44
CA LEU A 24 3.74 0.89 -0.42
C LEU A 24 3.52 2.20 -1.17
N VAL A 25 2.31 2.42 -1.71
CA VAL A 25 1.93 3.68 -2.39
C VAL A 25 1.92 4.85 -1.41
N ALA A 26 1.36 4.68 -0.22
CA ALA A 26 1.31 5.70 0.82
C ALA A 26 2.73 6.09 1.28
N GLN A 27 3.63 5.13 1.47
CA GLN A 27 5.03 5.39 1.80
C GLN A 27 5.76 6.14 0.68
N TRP A 28 5.47 5.80 -0.57
CA TRP A 28 6.03 6.52 -1.71
C TRP A 28 5.52 7.97 -1.77
N LEU A 29 4.22 8.18 -1.58
CA LEU A 29 3.60 9.51 -1.53
C LEU A 29 4.18 10.37 -0.41
N ASP A 30 4.30 9.83 0.81
CA ASP A 30 4.87 10.53 1.96
C ASP A 30 6.27 11.07 1.66
N ARG A 31 7.16 10.23 1.10
CA ARG A 31 8.51 10.66 0.69
C ARG A 31 8.49 11.73 -0.40
N LYS A 32 7.53 11.66 -1.34
CA LYS A 32 7.37 12.64 -2.40
C LYS A 32 6.95 14.00 -1.83
N LEU A 33 5.98 14.00 -0.92
CA LEU A 33 5.48 15.19 -0.23
C LEU A 33 6.58 15.84 0.61
N PHE A 34 7.30 15.06 1.42
CA PHE A 34 8.43 15.55 2.22
C PHE A 34 9.51 16.20 1.36
N ALA A 35 9.85 15.60 0.21
CA ALA A 35 10.84 16.20 -0.69
C ALA A 35 10.37 17.55 -1.27
N ARG A 36 9.08 17.67 -1.63
CA ARG A 36 8.49 18.93 -2.11
C ARG A 36 8.48 20.00 -1.03
N MET A 37 8.09 19.65 0.20
CA MET A 37 8.10 20.57 1.34
C MET A 37 9.51 21.08 1.67
N GLN A 38 10.53 20.26 1.40
CA GLN A 38 11.94 20.60 1.59
C GLN A 38 12.60 21.26 0.36
N ASN A 39 11.83 21.58 -0.71
CA ASN A 39 12.36 22.10 -1.98
C ASN A 39 13.51 21.27 -2.58
N ARG A 40 13.43 19.93 -2.46
CA ARG A 40 14.37 19.00 -3.10
C ARG A 40 13.67 18.05 -4.07
N VAL A 41 14.45 17.46 -4.97
CA VAL A 41 13.94 16.43 -5.87
C VAL A 41 13.64 15.17 -5.07
N GLY A 42 12.38 14.74 -5.11
CA GLY A 42 11.91 13.52 -4.46
C GLY A 42 12.17 12.25 -5.27
N PRO A 43 11.87 11.07 -4.71
CA PRO A 43 11.94 9.79 -5.43
C PRO A 43 11.06 9.81 -6.70
N PRO A 44 11.36 8.99 -7.73
CA PRO A 44 10.67 8.98 -9.02
C PRO A 44 9.16 8.86 -8.86
#